data_AF-A0A815EK41-F1
#
_entry.id   AF-A0A815EK41-F1
#
_cell.length_a   1.000
_cell.length_b   1.000
_cell.length_c   1.000
_cell.angle_alpha   90.00
_cell.angle_beta   90.00
_cell.angle_gamma   90.00
#
_symmetry.space_group_name_H-M   'P 1'
#
loop_
_entity.id
_entity.type
_entity.pdbx_description
1 polymer ?
#
loop_
_entity_poly.entity_id
_entity_poly.type
_entity_poly.pdbx_seq_one_letter_code
_entity_poly.pdbx_strand_id
1 'polypeptide(L)'
;MFALNKFKEEKQLQFDLLSDFNKDVARKFHVLYEEFPLFNMKGVTKRAAFVIDRKGIIQHIDILDDPGKIPDFHAIEHALNKCSEQ
;
A
#
# COMPACT_ATOMS: atom_id res chain seq x y z
N MET A 1 12.38 19.25 6.60
CA MET A 1 11.57 18.86 5.43
C MET A 1 11.41 17.34 5.44
N PHE A 2 10.19 16.82 5.50
CA PHE A 2 9.91 15.38 5.49
C PHE A 2 9.67 14.90 4.06
N ALA A 3 10.30 13.78 3.66
CA ALA A 3 10.25 13.27 2.28
C ALA A 3 8.82 13.06 1.77
N LEU A 4 7.95 12.45 2.57
CA LEU A 4 6.55 12.20 2.20
C LEU A 4 5.75 13.51 2.06
N ASN A 5 5.99 14.50 2.93
CA ASN A 5 5.27 15.78 2.83
C ASN A 5 5.63 16.50 1.52
N LYS A 6 6.91 16.54 1.17
CA LYS A 6 7.36 17.14 -0.10
C LYS A 6 6.78 16.38 -1.30
N PHE A 7 6.75 15.04 -1.25
CA PHE A 7 6.17 14.22 -2.31
C PHE A 7 4.66 14.46 -2.48
N LYS A 8 3.90 14.59 -1.37
CA LYS A 8 2.47 14.93 -1.39
C LYS A 8 2.23 16.29 -2.05
N GLU A 9 3.03 17.31 -1.69
CA GLU A 9 2.96 18.65 -2.28
C GLU A 9 3.27 18.64 -3.79
N GLU A 10 4.36 17.99 -4.22
CA GLU A 10 4.77 17.95 -5.63
C GLU A 10 3.80 17.18 -6.53
N LYS A 11 3.20 16.10 -6.00
CA LYS A 11 2.26 15.26 -6.74
C LYS A 11 0.79 15.66 -6.55
N GLN A 12 0.52 16.68 -5.74
CA GLN A 12 -0.82 17.18 -5.43
C GLN A 12 -1.78 16.05 -4.99
N LEU A 13 -1.29 15.12 -4.17
CA LEU A 13 -2.07 13.96 -3.75
C LEU A 13 -3.15 14.37 -2.75
N GLN A 14 -4.39 13.93 -2.98
CA GLN A 14 -5.55 14.27 -2.16
C GLN A 14 -5.73 13.36 -0.92
N PHE A 15 -4.82 12.43 -0.71
CA PHE A 15 -4.86 11.47 0.39
C PHE A 15 -3.61 11.57 1.27
N ASP A 16 -3.66 10.96 2.44
CA ASP A 16 -2.55 10.97 3.39
C ASP A 16 -1.46 9.97 3.03
N LEU A 17 -0.21 10.38 3.29
CA LEU A 17 0.95 9.52 3.16
C LEU A 17 1.50 9.23 4.55
N LEU A 18 1.55 7.95 4.89
CA LEU A 18 2.00 7.48 6.19
C LEU A 18 3.44 6.96 6.10
N SER A 19 4.22 7.19 7.15
CA SER A 19 5.62 6.73 7.25
C SER A 19 5.70 5.51 8.16
N ASP A 20 5.86 4.31 7.58
CA ASP A 20 6.22 3.10 8.32
C ASP A 20 7.74 3.04 8.53
N PHE A 21 8.29 3.99 9.29
CA PHE A 21 9.73 4.13 9.48
C PHE A 21 10.35 2.87 10.11
N ASN A 22 9.70 2.34 11.16
CA ASN A 22 10.17 1.16 11.88
C ASN A 22 9.85 -0.18 11.18
N LYS A 23 9.09 -0.18 10.07
CA LYS A 23 8.71 -1.37 9.30
C LYS A 23 7.78 -2.33 10.05
N ASP A 24 7.03 -1.81 11.02
CA ASP A 24 6.16 -2.61 11.86
C ASP A 24 4.87 -2.98 11.13
N VAL A 25 4.33 -2.05 10.34
CA VAL A 25 3.11 -2.28 9.56
C VAL A 25 3.40 -3.23 8.40
N ALA A 26 4.48 -2.98 7.65
CA ALA A 26 4.88 -3.84 6.53
C ALA A 26 5.13 -5.30 6.97
N ARG A 27 5.72 -5.52 8.14
CA ARG A 27 5.86 -6.88 8.72
C ARG A 27 4.51 -7.48 9.13
N LYS A 28 3.66 -6.72 9.83
CA LYS A 28 2.33 -7.19 10.27
C LYS A 28 1.44 -7.61 9.11
N PHE A 29 1.52 -6.90 7.98
CA PHE A 29 0.76 -7.21 6.77
C PHE A 29 1.48 -8.19 5.84
N HIS A 30 2.63 -8.74 6.23
CA HIS A 30 3.44 -9.67 5.44
C HIS A 30 3.82 -9.14 4.04
N VAL A 31 4.05 -7.83 3.94
CA VAL A 31 4.38 -7.10 2.71
C VAL A 31 5.76 -6.43 2.78
N LEU A 32 6.70 -6.99 3.53
CA LEU A 32 8.08 -6.49 3.56
C LEU A 32 8.96 -7.30 2.61
N TYR A 33 9.74 -6.62 1.77
CA TYR A 33 10.94 -7.20 1.18
C TYR A 33 12.07 -7.12 2.20
N GLU A 34 12.53 -8.28 2.69
CA GLU A 34 13.78 -8.35 3.46
C GLU A 34 14.96 -7.86 2.60
N GLU A 35 15.01 -8.32 1.35
CA GLU A 35 15.92 -7.84 0.32
C GLU A 35 15.11 -7.41 -0.91
N PHE A 36 15.21 -6.13 -1.26
CA PHE A 36 14.53 -5.59 -2.44
C PHE A 36 15.34 -5.97 -3.69
N PRO A 37 14.69 -6.49 -4.74
CA PRO A 37 15.38 -7.01 -5.94
C PRO A 37 16.16 -5.96 -6.74
N LEU A 38 15.99 -4.66 -6.42
CA LEU A 38 16.68 -3.56 -7.07
C LEU A 38 17.49 -2.75 -6.05
N PHE A 39 18.58 -2.15 -6.51
CA PHE A 39 19.34 -1.14 -5.75
C PHE A 39 19.92 -1.60 -4.38
N ASN A 40 20.03 -2.92 -4.15
CA ASN A 40 20.56 -3.51 -2.90
C ASN A 40 19.89 -2.95 -1.62
N MET A 41 18.61 -2.57 -1.71
CA MET A 41 17.89 -2.01 -0.58
C MET A 41 17.32 -3.12 0.31
N LYS A 42 17.20 -2.83 1.61
CA LYS A 42 16.58 -3.73 2.60
C LYS A 42 15.38 -3.08 3.25
N GLY A 43 14.39 -3.90 3.61
CA GLY A 43 13.20 -3.44 4.32
C GLY A 43 12.31 -2.51 3.49
N VAL A 44 12.15 -2.81 2.20
CA VAL A 44 11.26 -2.04 1.31
C VAL A 44 9.88 -2.69 1.32
N THR A 45 8.82 -1.91 1.49
CA THR A 45 7.45 -2.45 1.44
C THR A 45 7.10 -2.86 0.01
N LYS A 46 6.54 -4.08 -0.15
CA LYS A 46 6.00 -4.57 -1.42
C LYS A 46 4.92 -3.61 -1.93
N ARG A 47 4.77 -3.53 -3.24
CA ARG A 47 3.61 -2.86 -3.81
C ARG A 47 2.39 -3.71 -3.48
N ALA A 48 1.47 -3.15 -2.72
CA ALA A 48 0.28 -3.85 -2.28
C ALA A 48 -0.91 -2.88 -2.16
N ALA A 49 -2.13 -3.42 -2.30
CA ALA A 49 -3.37 -2.71 -2.07
C ALA A 49 -4.28 -3.56 -1.19
N PHE A 50 -4.90 -2.92 -0.20
CA PHE A 50 -5.84 -3.55 0.72
C PHE A 50 -7.12 -2.70 0.75
N VAL A 51 -8.28 -3.35 0.61
CA VAL A 51 -9.57 -2.70 0.87
C VAL A 51 -10.07 -3.23 2.20
N ILE A 52 -10.34 -2.33 3.14
CA ILE A 52 -10.79 -2.64 4.50
C ILE A 52 -12.15 -1.97 4.71
N ASP A 53 -13.13 -2.72 5.19
CA ASP A 53 -14.45 -2.19 5.47
C ASP A 53 -14.53 -1.43 6.81
N ARG A 54 -15.71 -0.87 7.11
CA ARG A 54 -15.95 -0.12 8.36
C ARG A 54 -15.87 -0.97 9.64
N LYS A 55 -15.94 -2.30 9.52
CA LYS A 55 -15.79 -3.25 10.63
C LYS A 55 -14.33 -3.68 10.82
N GLY A 56 -13.42 -3.17 9.99
CA GLY A 56 -11.99 -3.51 10.03
C GLY A 56 -11.67 -4.84 9.35
N ILE A 57 -12.57 -5.38 8.53
CA ILE A 57 -12.38 -6.64 7.81
C ILE A 57 -11.78 -6.35 6.44
N ILE A 58 -10.77 -7.12 6.05
CA ILE A 58 -10.16 -7.02 4.74
C ILE A 58 -11.09 -7.66 3.70
N GLN A 59 -11.49 -6.88 2.70
CA GLN A 59 -12.41 -7.27 1.64
C GLN A 59 -11.69 -7.54 0.31
N HIS A 60 -10.50 -6.99 0.13
CA HIS A 60 -9.64 -7.24 -1.04
C HIS A 60 -8.17 -7.11 -0.67
N ILE A 61 -7.32 -7.94 -1.28
CA ILE A 61 -5.86 -7.96 -1.09
C ILE A 61 -5.20 -8.16 -2.45
N ASP A 62 -4.35 -7.21 -2.85
CA ASP A 62 -3.34 -7.39 -3.88
C ASP A 62 -1.96 -7.23 -3.26
N ILE A 63 -1.11 -8.25 -3.38
CA ILE A 63 0.31 -8.18 -3.01
C ILE A 63 1.12 -8.54 -4.24
N LEU A 64 1.98 -7.63 -4.69
CA LEU A 64 2.76 -7.79 -5.90
C LEU A 64 4.22 -8.06 -5.57
N ASP A 65 4.69 -9.25 -5.96
CA ASP A 65 6.10 -9.65 -5.87
C ASP A 65 6.99 -8.96 -6.91
N ASP A 66 6.38 -8.38 -7.94
CA ASP A 66 7.07 -7.56 -8.93
C ASP A 66 6.76 -6.07 -8.67
N PRO A 67 7.76 -5.25 -8.29
CA PRO A 67 7.55 -3.82 -8.01
C PRO A 67 7.15 -3.00 -9.24
N GLY A 68 7.34 -3.53 -10.46
CA GLY A 68 6.94 -2.92 -11.72
C GLY A 68 5.48 -3.15 -12.11
N LYS A 69 4.80 -4.11 -11.49
CA LYS A 69 3.35 -4.33 -11.69
C LYS A 69 2.54 -3.29 -10.94
N ILE A 70 1.26 -3.17 -11.27
CA ILE A 70 0.30 -2.29 -10.60
C ILE A 70 -0.91 -3.11 -10.12
N PRO A 71 -1.56 -2.75 -9.01
CA PRO A 71 -2.75 -3.44 -8.52
C PRO A 71 -3.89 -3.41 -9.54
N ASP A 72 -4.84 -4.34 -9.42
CA ASP A 72 -6.01 -4.38 -10.28
C ASP A 72 -7.06 -3.36 -9.78
N PHE A 73 -7.10 -2.21 -10.45
CA PHE A 73 -8.03 -1.15 -10.10
C PHE A 73 -9.51 -1.54 -10.25
N HIS A 74 -9.85 -2.45 -11.19
CA HIS A 74 -11.22 -2.91 -11.35
C HIS A 74 -11.65 -3.80 -10.18
N ALA A 75 -10.76 -4.69 -9.72
CA ALA A 75 -11.02 -5.50 -8.54
C ALA A 75 -11.16 -4.64 -7.27
N ILE A 76 -10.31 -3.62 -7.12
CA ILE A 76 -10.38 -2.66 -6.01
C ILE A 76 -11.71 -1.88 -6.03
N GLU A 77 -12.10 -1.33 -7.18
CA GLU A 77 -13.36 -0.58 -7.32
C GLU A 77 -14.58 -1.45 -7.01
N HIS A 78 -14.59 -2.69 -7.52
CA HIS A 78 -15.65 -3.64 -7.21
C HIS A 78 -15.73 -3.99 -5.72
N ALA A 79 -14.59 -4.16 -5.05
CA ALA A 79 -14.55 -4.38 -3.61
C ALA A 79 -15.07 -3.17 -2.82
N LEU A 80 -14.72 -1.95 -3.23
CA LEU A 80 -15.21 -0.71 -2.61
C LEU A 80 -16.74 -0.58 -2.74
N ASN A 81 -17.29 -0.87 -3.92
CA ASN A 81 -18.74 -0.80 -4.15
C ASN A 81 -19.49 -1.77 -3.22
N LYS A 82 -19.02 -3.01 -3.10
CA LYS A 82 -19.58 -3.99 -2.15
C LYS A 82 -19.53 -3.52 -0.69
N CYS A 83 -18.48 -2.79 -0.29
CA CYS A 83 -18.36 -2.24 1.06
C CYS A 83 -19.29 -1.05 1.31
N SER A 84 -19.64 -0.30 0.26
CA SER A 84 -20.49 0.88 0.34
C SER A 84 -21.99 0.55 0.44
N GLU A 85 -22.37 -0.64 -0.01
CA GLU A 85 -23.74 -1.17 0.07
C GLU A 85 -24.08 -1.78 1.45
N GLN A 86 -23.10 -1.82 2.38
CA GLN A 86 -23.22 -2.39 3.73
C GLN A 86 -23.23 -1.32 4.83
#